data_AF-A0A849VL95-F1
#
_entry.id   AF-A0A849VL95-F1
#
_cell.length_a   1.000
_cell.length_b   1.000
_cell.length_c   1.000
_cell.angle_alpha   90.00
_cell.angle_beta   90.00
_cell.angle_gamma   90.00
#
_symmetry.space_group_name_H-M   'P 1'
#
loop_
_entity.id
_entity.type
_entity.pdbx_description
1 polymer ?
#
loop_
_entity_poly.entity_id
_entity_poly.type
_entity_poly.pdbx_seq_one_letter_code
_entity_poly.pdbx_strand_id
1 'polypeptide(L)'
;MSAQYMLGAVLGFATFGLSAEEQVPSQILQATPNKCVALNQGRTCYADVTLKVNTPALGDYCIRQSQSKKILQCWANTRSFVYTLSFGSPESLSYELISQADRDVLAVTTIEVNWVHKVQVKKRRWRLF
;
A
#
# COMPACT_ATOMS: atom_id res chain seq x y z
N MET A 1 -18.94 75.10 -6.39
CA MET A 1 -18.55 74.14 -7.44
C MET A 1 -17.05 73.97 -7.31
N SER A 2 -16.43 72.85 -6.97
CA SER A 2 -16.82 71.52 -6.51
C SER A 2 -15.55 70.98 -5.84
N ALA A 3 -15.67 70.26 -4.73
CA ALA A 3 -14.61 69.37 -4.26
C ALA A 3 -14.28 68.35 -5.38
N GLN A 4 -13.09 67.72 -5.38
CA GLN A 4 -12.97 66.25 -5.50
C GLN A 4 -11.53 65.68 -5.62
N TYR A 5 -11.28 64.74 -4.69
CA TYR A 5 -10.46 63.51 -4.71
C TYR A 5 -8.92 63.53 -4.79
N MET A 6 -8.31 63.39 -3.60
CA MET A 6 -7.20 62.42 -3.37
C MET A 6 -7.75 60.99 -3.46
N LEU A 7 -7.02 60.07 -4.09
CA LEU A 7 -6.94 58.62 -3.75
C LEU A 7 -5.94 57.93 -4.70
N GLY A 8 -4.69 57.80 -4.23
CA GLY A 8 -3.67 56.97 -4.86
C GLY A 8 -3.93 55.49 -4.56
N ALA A 9 -3.95 54.67 -5.62
CA ALA A 9 -4.22 53.25 -5.54
C ALA A 9 -3.07 52.47 -4.89
N VAL A 10 -3.37 51.72 -3.83
CA VAL A 10 -2.46 50.74 -3.24
C VAL A 10 -2.62 49.42 -4.00
N LEU A 11 -1.59 49.03 -4.77
CA LEU A 11 -1.52 47.71 -5.42
C LEU A 11 -1.17 46.66 -4.37
N GLY A 12 -2.20 46.02 -3.82
CA GLY A 12 -2.07 44.86 -2.94
C GLY A 12 -1.71 43.60 -3.74
N PHE A 13 -0.49 43.09 -3.55
CA PHE A 13 -0.11 41.77 -4.01
C PHE A 13 -0.79 40.72 -3.12
N ALA A 14 -1.82 40.05 -3.65
CA ALA A 14 -2.42 38.88 -3.01
C ALA A 14 -1.46 37.69 -3.14
N THR A 15 -0.92 37.22 -2.03
CA THR A 15 -0.18 35.95 -1.95
C THR A 15 -1.19 34.81 -2.04
N PHE A 16 -1.29 34.17 -3.20
CA PHE A 16 -2.05 32.94 -3.38
C PHE A 16 -1.28 31.80 -2.71
N GLY A 17 -1.81 31.30 -1.59
CA GLY A 17 -1.32 30.07 -0.96
C GLY A 17 -1.69 28.87 -1.82
N LEU A 18 -0.69 28.28 -2.49
CA LEU A 18 -0.84 27.03 -3.23
C LEU A 18 -0.85 25.88 -2.22
N SER A 19 -2.03 25.40 -1.85
CA SER A 19 -2.17 24.17 -1.07
C SER A 19 -2.04 22.98 -2.02
N ALA A 20 -0.95 22.23 -1.91
CA ALA A 20 -0.79 20.97 -2.63
C ALA A 20 -1.71 19.93 -1.99
N GLU A 21 -2.79 19.55 -2.67
CA GLU A 21 -3.59 18.39 -2.27
C GLU A 21 -2.75 17.14 -2.50
N GLU A 22 -2.31 16.50 -1.42
CA GLU A 22 -1.54 15.26 -1.45
C GLU A 22 -2.44 14.13 -1.97
N GLN A 23 -2.40 13.90 -3.29
CA GLN A 23 -3.15 12.85 -3.97
C GLN A 23 -2.66 11.49 -3.49
N VAL A 24 -3.34 10.91 -2.49
CA VAL A 24 -3.13 9.52 -2.08
C VAL A 24 -3.45 8.65 -3.31
N PRO A 25 -2.48 7.94 -3.89
CA PRO A 25 -2.75 7.09 -5.05
C PRO A 25 -3.86 6.11 -4.68
N SER A 26 -4.95 6.09 -5.43
CA SER A 26 -5.99 5.09 -5.26
C SER A 26 -5.39 3.72 -5.57
N GLN A 27 -4.90 3.01 -4.54
CA GLN A 27 -4.28 1.71 -4.72
C GLN A 27 -5.36 0.71 -5.17
N ILE A 28 -5.29 0.31 -6.44
CA ILE A 28 -6.21 -0.63 -7.10
C ILE A 28 -6.20 -2.00 -6.41
N LEU A 29 -5.05 -2.41 -5.88
CA LEU A 29 -4.85 -3.64 -5.12
C LEU A 29 -4.12 -3.31 -3.81
N GLN A 30 -4.72 -3.66 -2.69
CA GLN A 30 -4.17 -3.43 -1.34
C GLN A 30 -4.12 -4.74 -0.55
N ALA A 31 -3.02 -4.99 0.14
CA ALA A 31 -2.86 -6.10 1.07
C ALA A 31 -2.92 -5.60 2.52
N THR A 32 -3.69 -6.26 3.36
CA THR A 32 -3.76 -5.93 4.79
C THR A 32 -3.77 -7.21 5.64
N PRO A 33 -2.75 -7.43 6.49
CA PRO A 33 -1.50 -6.66 6.58
C PRO A 33 -0.59 -6.91 5.35
N ASN A 34 0.25 -5.94 5.01
CA ASN A 34 1.29 -6.09 3.98
C ASN A 34 2.65 -6.52 4.57
N LYS A 35 2.72 -6.74 5.89
CA LYS A 35 3.92 -7.20 6.60
C LYS A 35 3.58 -8.46 7.40
N CYS A 36 4.43 -9.47 7.28
CA CYS A 36 4.37 -10.70 8.04
C CYS A 36 5.65 -10.80 8.88
N VAL A 37 5.54 -11.02 10.19
CA VAL A 37 6.71 -11.07 11.08
C VAL A 37 6.94 -12.50 11.58
N ALA A 38 8.05 -13.11 11.18
CA ALA A 38 8.51 -14.40 11.70
C ALA A 38 9.35 -14.23 12.98
N LEU A 39 9.28 -15.21 13.89
CA LEU A 39 10.04 -15.19 15.15
C LEU A 39 11.55 -15.32 14.96
N ASN A 40 12.00 -16.06 13.93
CA ASN A 40 13.41 -16.25 13.59
C ASN A 40 13.56 -16.16 12.07
N GLN A 41 14.72 -15.70 11.60
CA GLN A 41 15.05 -15.69 10.17
C GLN A 41 14.96 -17.11 9.58
N GLY A 42 14.47 -17.21 8.34
CA GLY A 42 14.36 -18.47 7.59
C GLY A 42 13.18 -19.37 7.98
N ARG A 43 12.37 -18.99 8.98
CA ARG A 43 11.11 -19.68 9.28
C ARG A 43 9.99 -19.14 8.41
N THR A 44 9.10 -20.02 7.97
CA THR A 44 7.86 -19.63 7.30
C THR A 44 7.06 -18.67 8.17
N CYS A 45 6.77 -17.50 7.64
CA CYS A 45 5.83 -16.57 8.22
C CYS A 45 4.41 -16.90 7.73
N TYR A 46 3.46 -16.89 8.65
CA TYR A 46 2.05 -17.16 8.36
C TYR A 46 1.20 -15.96 8.73
N ALA A 47 0.27 -15.58 7.84
CA ALA A 47 -0.70 -14.54 8.09
C ALA A 47 -1.93 -14.75 7.20
N ASP A 48 -3.12 -14.43 7.71
CA ASP A 48 -4.28 -14.24 6.85
C ASP A 48 -4.27 -12.81 6.33
N VAL A 49 -4.05 -12.66 5.03
CA VAL A 49 -3.92 -11.36 4.36
C VAL A 49 -5.17 -11.09 3.54
N THR A 50 -5.79 -9.95 3.80
CA THR A 50 -6.93 -9.47 3.02
C THR A 50 -6.42 -8.68 1.82
N LEU A 51 -6.68 -9.18 0.62
CA LEU A 51 -6.50 -8.45 -0.63
C LEU A 51 -7.79 -7.72 -0.97
N LYS A 52 -7.76 -6.38 -0.96
CA LYS A 52 -8.87 -5.53 -1.40
C LYS A 52 -8.56 -4.99 -2.78
N VAL A 53 -9.51 -5.18 -3.70
CA VAL A 53 -9.41 -4.70 -5.08
C VAL A 53 -10.50 -3.68 -5.36
N ASN A 54 -10.11 -2.59 -6.02
CA ASN A 54 -11.02 -1.59 -6.55
C ASN A 54 -10.48 -1.07 -7.89
N THR A 55 -11.07 -1.54 -8.99
CA THR A 55 -10.68 -1.19 -10.36
C THR A 55 -11.54 -0.04 -10.90
N PRO A 56 -11.03 0.77 -11.83
CA PRO A 56 -11.79 1.89 -12.40
C PRO A 56 -12.97 1.45 -13.29
N ALA A 57 -12.93 0.23 -13.84
CA ALA A 57 -13.94 -0.31 -14.74
C ALA A 57 -14.45 -1.69 -14.29
N LEU A 58 -15.68 -2.01 -14.69
CA LEU A 58 -16.21 -3.38 -14.67
C LEU A 58 -15.41 -4.25 -15.62
N GLY A 59 -15.04 -5.44 -15.16
CA GLY A 59 -14.30 -6.39 -15.98
C GLY A 59 -14.07 -7.72 -15.29
N ASP A 60 -13.27 -8.54 -15.96
CA ASP A 60 -12.89 -9.87 -15.50
C ASP A 60 -11.43 -9.83 -15.04
N TYR A 61 -11.21 -10.11 -13.75
CA TYR A 61 -9.93 -9.92 -13.11
C TYR A 61 -9.47 -11.18 -12.38
N CYS A 62 -8.16 -11.40 -12.33
CA CYS A 62 -7.57 -12.49 -11.55
C CYS A 62 -6.48 -11.96 -10.62
N ILE A 63 -6.37 -12.59 -9.45
CA ILE A 63 -5.18 -12.46 -8.60
C ILE A 63 -4.25 -13.62 -8.93
N ARG A 64 -2.97 -13.33 -9.17
CA ARG A 64 -1.91 -14.35 -9.31
C ARG A 64 -0.68 -14.02 -8.47
N GLN A 65 0.10 -15.03 -8.13
CA GLN A 65 1.41 -14.83 -7.53
C GLN A 65 2.43 -14.44 -8.62
N SER A 66 3.27 -13.44 -8.35
CA SER A 66 4.08 -12.77 -9.38
C SER A 66 5.17 -13.65 -9.98
N GLN A 67 5.83 -14.50 -9.17
CA GLN A 67 6.99 -15.28 -9.63
C GLN A 67 6.56 -16.59 -10.32
N SER A 68 5.74 -17.40 -9.66
CA SER A 68 5.22 -18.66 -10.18
C SER A 68 4.15 -18.48 -11.26
N LYS A 69 3.61 -17.26 -11.38
CA LYS A 69 2.45 -16.94 -12.23
C LYS A 69 1.20 -17.78 -11.93
N LYS A 70 1.16 -18.45 -10.77
CA LYS A 70 0.01 -19.23 -10.31
C LYS A 70 -1.19 -18.32 -10.07
N ILE A 71 -2.27 -18.56 -10.81
CA ILE A 71 -3.58 -17.93 -10.57
C ILE A 71 -4.13 -18.47 -9.26
N LEU A 72 -4.55 -17.56 -8.37
CA LEU A 72 -5.18 -17.91 -7.10
C LEU A 72 -6.69 -18.01 -7.27
N GLN A 73 -7.29 -16.95 -7.82
CA GLN A 73 -8.72 -16.85 -8.06
C GLN A 73 -9.02 -15.76 -9.08
N CYS A 74 -10.13 -15.93 -9.80
CA CYS A 74 -10.65 -14.95 -10.75
C CYS A 74 -12.09 -14.57 -10.37
N TRP A 75 -12.46 -13.35 -10.73
CA TRP A 75 -13.80 -12.79 -10.61
C TRP A 75 -14.22 -12.24 -11.96
N ALA A 76 -15.50 -12.40 -12.29
CA ALA A 76 -16.06 -11.92 -13.54
C ALA A 76 -17.05 -10.78 -13.28
N ASN A 77 -17.15 -9.86 -14.25
CA ASN A 77 -18.08 -8.75 -14.27
C ASN A 77 -18.16 -7.99 -12.94
N THR A 78 -17.00 -7.64 -12.38
CA THR A 78 -16.91 -6.90 -11.12
C THR A 78 -15.97 -5.72 -11.25
N ARG A 79 -16.10 -4.73 -10.36
CA ARG A 79 -15.15 -3.62 -10.20
C ARG A 79 -14.42 -3.67 -8.87
N SER A 80 -14.88 -4.48 -7.93
CA SER A 80 -14.35 -4.50 -6.57
C SER A 80 -14.64 -5.82 -5.90
N PHE A 81 -13.67 -6.34 -5.17
CA PHE A 81 -13.80 -7.59 -4.43
C PHE A 81 -12.78 -7.66 -3.31
N VAL A 82 -13.00 -8.61 -2.40
CA VAL A 82 -12.11 -8.92 -1.30
C VAL A 82 -11.76 -10.39 -1.37
N TYR A 83 -10.48 -10.71 -1.18
CA TYR A 83 -9.97 -12.07 -1.16
C TYR A 83 -9.10 -12.29 0.06
N THR A 84 -9.39 -13.33 0.84
CA THR A 84 -8.57 -13.73 1.98
C THR A 84 -7.54 -14.75 1.52
N LEU A 85 -6.27 -14.38 1.60
CA LEU A 85 -5.14 -15.21 1.29
C LEU A 85 -4.52 -15.75 2.59
N SER A 86 -4.48 -17.07 2.75
CA SER A 86 -3.64 -17.70 3.77
C SER A 86 -2.18 -17.69 3.31
N PHE A 87 -1.45 -16.63 3.67
CA PHE A 87 -0.05 -16.45 3.33
C PHE A 87 0.82 -17.38 4.17
N GLY A 88 1.81 -18.00 3.51
CA GLY A 88 2.77 -18.90 4.13
C GLY A 88 4.05 -18.91 3.32
N SER A 89 5.07 -18.17 3.74
CA SER A 89 6.36 -18.12 3.04
C SER A 89 7.51 -17.75 3.98
N PRO A 90 8.73 -18.30 3.79
CA PRO A 90 9.93 -17.79 4.45
C PRO A 90 10.43 -16.47 3.83
N GLU A 91 9.92 -16.10 2.65
CA GLU A 91 10.36 -14.96 1.85
C GLU A 91 9.19 -14.04 1.48
N SER A 92 9.47 -12.77 1.20
CA SER A 92 8.48 -11.81 0.70
C SER A 92 7.95 -12.23 -0.67
N LEU A 93 6.63 -12.24 -0.84
CA LEU A 93 6.01 -12.58 -2.13
C LEU A 93 5.14 -11.43 -2.63
N SER A 94 5.20 -11.21 -3.94
CA SER A 94 4.35 -10.25 -4.64
C SER A 94 3.17 -10.93 -5.31
N TYR A 95 2.04 -10.25 -5.34
CA TYR A 95 0.79 -10.66 -5.98
C TYR A 95 0.34 -9.59 -6.96
N GLU A 96 -0.14 -10.03 -8.12
CA GLU A 96 -0.54 -9.17 -9.23
C GLU A 96 -2.06 -9.29 -9.40
N LEU A 97 -2.71 -8.15 -9.64
CA LEU A 97 -4.02 -8.09 -10.26
C LEU A 97 -3.82 -8.02 -11.77
N ILE A 98 -4.44 -8.94 -12.49
CA ILE A 98 -4.43 -8.95 -13.96
C ILE A 98 -5.85 -8.86 -14.51
N SER A 99 -6.01 -8.20 -15.66
CA SER A 99 -7.24 -8.30 -16.46
C SER A 99 -7.18 -9.55 -17.34
N GLN A 100 -8.32 -10.23 -17.53
CA GLN A 100 -8.39 -11.40 -18.39
C GLN A 100 -8.43 -11.05 -19.89
N ALA A 101 -8.88 -9.84 -20.23
CA ALA A 101 -9.09 -9.44 -21.63
C ALA A 101 -7.75 -9.25 -22.38
N ASP A 102 -6.81 -8.57 -21.74
CA ASP A 102 -5.51 -8.14 -22.27
C ASP A 102 -4.34 -8.87 -21.58
N ARG A 103 -4.57 -9.52 -20.43
CA ARG A 103 -3.55 -10.14 -19.56
C ARG A 103 -2.56 -9.13 -18.96
N ASP A 104 -2.94 -7.86 -18.96
CA ASP A 104 -2.11 -6.79 -18.44
C ASP A 104 -2.08 -6.81 -16.91
N VAL A 105 -0.92 -6.46 -16.35
CA VAL A 105 -0.75 -6.30 -14.91
C VAL A 105 -1.24 -4.90 -14.53
N LEU A 106 -2.36 -4.86 -13.83
CA LEU A 106 -3.03 -3.61 -13.45
C LEU A 106 -2.48 -3.04 -12.14
N ALA A 107 -2.07 -3.91 -11.22
CA ALA A 107 -1.51 -3.52 -9.93
C ALA A 107 -0.71 -4.67 -9.32
N VAL A 108 0.24 -4.32 -8.46
CA VAL A 108 1.07 -5.26 -7.70
C VAL A 108 1.05 -4.87 -6.24
N THR A 109 0.97 -5.87 -5.35
CA THR A 109 1.18 -5.69 -3.91
C THR A 109 2.16 -6.73 -3.40
N THR A 110 2.93 -6.40 -2.37
CA THR A 110 3.94 -7.28 -1.80
C THR A 110 3.64 -7.49 -0.32
N ILE A 111 3.66 -8.76 0.09
CA ILE A 111 3.63 -9.13 1.51
C ILE A 111 5.08 -9.31 1.94
N GLU A 112 5.58 -8.37 2.74
CA GLU A 112 6.97 -8.34 3.22
C GLU A 112 7.15 -9.26 4.43
N VAL A 113 8.10 -10.19 4.34
CA VAL A 113 8.51 -11.01 5.49
C VAL A 113 9.62 -10.30 6.24
N ASN A 114 9.35 -10.00 7.52
CA ASN A 114 10.32 -9.46 8.48
C ASN A 114 10.60 -10.48 9.57
N TRP A 115 11.72 -10.34 10.28
CA TRP A 115 12.08 -11.20 11.41
C TRP A 115 12.36 -10.39 12.67
N VAL A 116 11.98 -10.93 13.83
CA VAL A 116 12.35 -10.36 15.12
C VAL A 116 13.71 -10.90 15.56
N HIS A 117 14.66 -10.01 15.85
CA HIS A 117 15.89 -10.41 16.55
C HIS A 117 15.64 -10.47 18.06
N LYS A 118 15.99 -11.59 18.70
CA LYS A 118 16.08 -11.62 20.17
C LYS A 118 17.23 -10.72 20.61
N VAL A 119 16.91 -9.63 21.30
CA VAL A 119 17.89 -8.78 21.95
C VAL A 119 18.61 -9.60 23.03
N GLN A 120 19.92 -9.82 22.87
CA GLN A 120 20.74 -10.47 23.88
C GLN A 120 20.94 -9.50 25.04
N VAL A 121 20.17 -9.64 26.12
CA VAL A 121 20.35 -8.84 27.33
C VAL A 121 21.69 -9.25 27.97
N LYS A 122 22.72 -8.41 27.84
CA LYS A 122 23.98 -8.59 28.59
C LYS A 122 23.66 -8.54 30.08
N LYS A 123 23.87 -9.65 30.81
CA LYS A 123 23.76 -9.69 32.28
C LYS A 123 24.73 -8.66 32.87
N ARG A 124 24.22 -7.53 33.37
CA ARG A 124 25.02 -6.59 34.18
C ARG A 124 25.33 -7.27 35.52
N ARG A 125 26.60 -7.49 35.81
CA ARG A 125 27.04 -7.85 37.17
C ARG A 125 27.03 -6.57 37.99
N TRP A 126 26.28 -6.56 39.10
CA TRP A 126 26.37 -5.49 40.08
C TRP A 126 27.82 -5.41 40.56
N ARG A 127 28.43 -4.23 40.47
CA ARG A 127 29.69 -3.95 41.17
C ARG A 127 29.25 -3.42 42.54
N LEU A 128 29.62 -4.13 43.59
CA LEU A 128 29.53 -3.61 44.96
C LEU A 128 30.60 -2.52 45.08
N PHE A 129 30.16 -1.31 45.40
CA PHE A 129 31.04 -0.18 45.70
C PHE A 129 31.46 -0.22 47.16
#